data_AF-A0A0D3HKG5-F1
#
_entry.id   AF-A0A0D3HKG5-F1
#
_cell.length_a   1.000
_cell.length_b   1.000
_cell.length_c   1.000
_cell.angle_alpha   90.00
_cell.angle_beta   90.00
_cell.angle_gamma   90.00
#
_symmetry.space_group_name_H-M   'P 1'
#
loop_
_entity.id
_entity.type
_entity.pdbx_description
1 polymer ?
#
loop_
_entity_poly.entity_id
_entity_poly.type
_entity_poly.pdbx_seq_one_letter_code
_entity_poly.pdbx_strand_id
1 'polypeptide(L)'
;MANEGAFKTEPNGNFAISFKDLHTFFKMDKMDINLVGAWCLMHYILFLVYPTDQIVIVLDPADYDKQAYMEFLCLLNFAHGRYRKLGGFVKNPSRDKLYTRGRWPCYKQPSLSNLCGYYMCEMLRVSGRYRTEFTDLPSIPYNASRFDQKTLINLCTDFCRFIRRDICNHLGEFHDLHSELAMDPKFKNLREWERKHAMD
;
A
#
# COMPACT_ATOMS: atom_id res chain seq x y z
N MET A 1 -28.82 11.00 12.86
CA MET A 1 -28.49 9.75 13.56
C MET A 1 -28.27 8.69 12.49
N ALA A 2 -27.03 8.29 12.25
CA ALA A 2 -26.70 7.27 11.26
C ALA A 2 -26.74 5.88 11.93
N ASN A 3 -27.34 4.93 11.23
CA ASN A 3 -27.81 3.64 11.72
C ASN A 3 -26.65 2.67 11.99
N GLU A 4 -26.60 2.05 13.18
CA GLU A 4 -25.53 1.18 13.71
C GLU A 4 -25.46 -0.23 13.06
N GLY A 5 -26.08 -0.42 11.89
CA GLY A 5 -26.30 -1.76 11.30
C GLY A 5 -25.37 -2.20 10.18
N ALA A 6 -24.42 -1.38 9.72
CA ALA A 6 -23.73 -1.62 8.44
C ALA A 6 -22.69 -2.77 8.42
N PHE A 7 -22.44 -3.45 9.54
CA PHE A 7 -21.33 -4.42 9.66
C PHE A 7 -21.74 -5.84 10.06
N LYS A 8 -23.03 -6.21 9.99
CA LYS A 8 -23.42 -7.58 10.28
C LYS A 8 -23.78 -8.35 8.99
N THR A 9 -23.03 -9.45 8.83
CA THR A 9 -23.19 -10.64 7.99
C THR A 9 -22.53 -10.63 6.60
N GLU A 10 -21.32 -11.22 6.54
CA GLU A 10 -20.62 -11.67 5.32
C GLU A 10 -21.37 -12.86 4.66
N PRO A 11 -21.15 -13.09 3.35
CA PRO A 11 -20.20 -14.16 2.98
C PRO A 11 -19.35 -13.92 1.71
N ASN A 12 -19.18 -12.70 1.19
CA ASN A 12 -18.34 -12.42 0.01
C ASN A 12 -17.83 -10.96 -0.04
N GLY A 13 -17.09 -10.52 0.97
CA GLY A 13 -16.67 -9.13 1.10
C GLY A 13 -15.31 -8.98 1.76
N ASN A 14 -14.27 -9.59 1.20
CA ASN A 14 -12.93 -9.45 1.75
C ASN A 14 -12.36 -8.06 1.42
N PHE A 15 -12.77 -7.07 2.20
CA PHE A 15 -12.10 -5.80 2.39
C PHE A 15 -11.07 -5.98 3.51
N ALA A 16 -9.78 -6.06 3.15
CA ALA A 16 -8.71 -6.25 4.13
C ALA A 16 -7.88 -4.97 4.28
N ILE A 17 -8.29 -4.13 5.22
CA ILE A 17 -7.42 -3.16 5.91
C ILE A 17 -7.46 -3.61 7.38
N SER A 18 -6.32 -3.81 8.03
CA SER A 18 -6.37 -4.20 9.44
C SER A 18 -6.98 -3.05 10.25
N PHE A 19 -7.77 -3.37 11.27
CA PHE A 19 -8.33 -2.34 12.17
C PHE A 19 -7.23 -1.47 12.80
N LYS A 20 -6.00 -2.00 12.91
CA LYS A 20 -4.80 -1.30 13.34
C LYS A 20 -4.36 -0.24 12.34
N ASP A 21 -4.45 -0.47 11.03
CA ASP A 21 -4.12 0.53 10.00
C ASP A 21 -5.16 1.66 9.98
N LEU A 22 -6.44 1.31 10.10
CA LEU A 22 -7.55 2.27 10.25
C LEU A 22 -7.44 3.08 11.56
N HIS A 23 -7.09 2.43 12.68
CA HIS A 23 -6.90 3.08 13.97
C HIS A 23 -5.63 3.95 14.00
N THR A 24 -4.55 3.53 13.33
CA THR A 24 -3.32 4.34 13.15
C THR A 24 -3.62 5.57 12.30
N PHE A 25 -4.37 5.40 11.20
CA PHE A 25 -4.89 6.50 10.38
C PHE A 25 -5.78 7.48 11.16
N PHE A 26 -6.58 7.00 12.11
CA PHE A 26 -7.47 7.83 12.92
C PHE A 26 -6.77 8.62 14.04
N LYS A 27 -5.52 8.25 14.40
CA LYS A 27 -4.76 8.80 15.54
C LYS A 27 -3.56 9.70 15.18
N MET A 28 -3.23 9.96 13.93
CA MET A 28 -1.93 10.57 13.59
C MET A 28 -1.88 12.12 13.56
N ASP A 29 -1.07 12.66 14.46
CA ASP A 29 -0.59 14.06 14.54
C ASP A 29 0.58 14.37 13.57
N LYS A 30 0.93 13.47 12.65
CA LYS A 30 2.01 13.68 11.66
C LYS A 30 1.61 13.08 10.32
N MET A 31 1.06 13.92 9.46
CA MET A 31 0.49 13.53 8.17
C MET A 31 1.29 14.16 7.02
N ASP A 32 2.62 14.01 7.01
CA ASP A 32 3.42 14.64 5.95
C ASP A 32 3.37 13.87 4.61
N ILE A 33 3.18 12.53 4.62
CA ILE A 33 2.70 11.72 3.48
C ILE A 33 2.04 10.44 4.02
N ASN A 34 0.80 10.12 3.61
CA ASN A 34 0.16 8.84 3.95
C ASN A 34 -0.06 7.97 2.70
N LEU A 35 0.65 6.84 2.63
CA LEU A 35 0.45 5.78 1.64
C LEU A 35 -0.65 4.84 2.14
N VAL A 36 -1.68 4.58 1.33
CA VAL A 36 -2.71 3.60 1.67
C VAL A 36 -2.93 2.64 0.51
N GLY A 37 -2.64 1.35 0.74
CA GLY A 37 -3.04 0.28 -0.16
C GLY A 37 -4.41 -0.24 0.24
N ALA A 38 -5.34 -0.31 -0.70
CA ALA A 38 -6.65 -0.93 -0.50
C ALA A 38 -6.84 -2.10 -1.46
N TRP A 39 -7.45 -3.17 -0.97
CA TRP A 39 -7.90 -4.29 -1.80
C TRP A 39 -9.41 -4.16 -2.02
N CYS A 40 -9.80 -3.81 -3.24
CA CYS A 40 -11.20 -3.71 -3.67
C CYS A 40 -11.48 -4.87 -4.63
N LEU A 41 -12.48 -5.71 -4.37
CA LEU A 41 -12.96 -6.71 -5.35
C LEU A 41 -11.85 -7.62 -5.94
N MET A 42 -10.93 -8.13 -5.11
CA MET A 42 -9.76 -8.92 -5.56
C MET A 42 -8.64 -8.15 -6.27
N HIS A 43 -8.62 -6.81 -6.15
CA HIS A 43 -7.68 -5.95 -6.84
C HIS A 43 -7.07 -4.89 -5.90
N TYR A 44 -5.75 -4.72 -5.96
CA TYR A 44 -5.06 -3.70 -5.18
C TYR A 44 -5.01 -2.35 -5.92
N ILE A 45 -5.36 -1.28 -5.21
CA ILE A 45 -5.23 0.11 -5.64
C ILE A 45 -4.40 0.88 -4.60
N LEU A 46 -3.45 1.71 -5.07
CA LEU A 46 -2.62 2.55 -4.21
C LEU A 46 -3.16 3.99 -4.19
N PHE A 47 -3.40 4.50 -3.00
CA PHE A 47 -3.77 5.89 -2.76
C PHE A 47 -2.59 6.62 -2.11
N LEU A 48 -2.07 7.64 -2.80
CA LEU A 48 -1.08 8.56 -2.25
C LEU A 48 -1.83 9.80 -1.74
N VAL A 49 -1.85 10.00 -0.43
CA VAL A 49 -2.57 11.10 0.20
C VAL A 49 -1.60 12.21 0.58
N TYR A 50 -1.79 13.37 -0.02
CA TYR A 50 -1.06 14.61 0.24
C TYR A 50 -2.00 15.59 0.94
N PRO A 51 -2.06 15.57 2.27
CA PRO A 51 -3.10 16.31 2.99
C PRO A 51 -2.86 17.82 3.06
N THR A 52 -1.60 18.24 3.02
CA THR A 52 -1.19 19.65 2.94
C THR A 52 -1.60 20.25 1.59
N ASP A 53 -1.34 19.54 0.48
CA ASP A 53 -1.82 19.90 -0.87
C ASP A 53 -3.32 19.64 -1.08
N GLN A 54 -3.91 18.84 -0.20
CA GLN A 54 -5.29 18.38 -0.27
C GLN A 54 -5.56 17.62 -1.57
N ILE A 55 -4.67 16.69 -1.90
CA ILE A 55 -4.70 15.87 -3.11
C ILE A 55 -4.65 14.39 -2.73
N VAL A 56 -5.38 13.57 -3.48
CA VAL A 56 -5.23 12.11 -3.49
C VAL A 56 -4.88 11.70 -4.90
N ILE A 57 -3.74 11.03 -5.07
CA ILE A 57 -3.37 10.40 -6.33
C ILE A 57 -3.73 8.92 -6.24
N VAL A 58 -4.51 8.46 -7.21
CA VAL A 58 -4.92 7.06 -7.31
C VAL A 58 -4.04 6.40 -8.37
N LEU A 59 -3.31 5.37 -7.96
CA LEU A 59 -2.53 4.52 -8.85
C LEU A 59 -3.23 3.17 -8.92
N ASP A 60 -3.98 2.98 -10.00
CA ASP A 60 -4.78 1.79 -10.24
C ASP A 60 -4.19 1.00 -11.42
N PRO A 61 -3.59 -0.19 -11.17
CA PRO A 61 -3.04 -1.03 -12.24
C PRO A 61 -4.07 -1.51 -13.26
N ALA A 62 -5.34 -1.67 -12.87
CA ALA A 62 -6.40 -2.22 -13.72
C ALA A 62 -7.33 -1.16 -14.32
N ASP A 63 -7.16 0.11 -13.93
CA ASP A 63 -7.94 1.25 -14.43
C ASP A 63 -9.44 1.11 -14.19
N TYR A 64 -9.83 0.66 -12.99
CA TYR A 64 -11.23 0.62 -12.58
C TYR A 64 -11.83 2.02 -12.59
N ASP A 65 -13.13 2.06 -12.88
CA ASP A 65 -13.89 3.29 -12.76
C ASP A 65 -13.84 3.81 -11.33
N LYS A 66 -13.85 5.14 -11.18
CA LYS A 66 -13.84 5.82 -9.89
C LYS A 66 -14.93 5.32 -8.95
N GLN A 67 -16.08 4.92 -9.49
CA GLN A 67 -17.19 4.39 -8.72
C GLN A 67 -16.80 3.14 -7.90
N ALA A 68 -15.86 2.32 -8.39
CA ALA A 68 -15.40 1.11 -7.72
C ALA A 68 -14.70 1.36 -6.38
N TYR A 69 -14.17 2.58 -6.17
CA TYR A 69 -13.47 2.98 -4.94
C TYR A 69 -14.00 4.29 -4.35
N MET A 70 -15.19 4.72 -4.75
CA MET A 70 -15.78 5.99 -4.32
C MET A 70 -16.02 6.03 -2.80
N GLU A 71 -16.46 4.92 -2.21
CA GLU A 71 -16.64 4.81 -0.75
C GLU A 71 -15.33 5.06 0.00
N PHE A 72 -14.21 4.58 -0.55
CA PHE A 72 -12.89 4.81 0.03
C PHE A 72 -12.48 6.29 -0.06
N LEU A 73 -12.75 6.95 -1.18
CA LEU A 73 -12.53 8.41 -1.30
C LEU A 73 -13.37 9.19 -0.30
N CYS A 74 -14.58 8.74 0.03
CA CYS A 74 -15.39 9.33 1.08
C CYS A 74 -14.72 9.19 2.46
N LEU A 75 -14.19 8.01 2.79
CA LEU A 75 -13.44 7.79 4.04
C LEU A 75 -12.20 8.68 4.15
N LEU A 76 -11.42 8.81 3.06
CA LEU A 76 -10.26 9.71 3.02
C LEU A 76 -10.67 11.17 3.27
N ASN A 77 -11.79 11.62 2.70
CA ASN A 77 -12.32 12.96 2.94
C ASN A 77 -12.76 13.16 4.41
N PHE A 78 -13.38 12.16 5.04
CA PHE A 78 -13.74 12.24 6.46
C PHE A 78 -12.50 12.38 7.36
N ALA A 79 -11.48 11.57 7.09
CA ALA A 79 -10.22 11.65 7.83
C ALA A 79 -9.49 12.98 7.60
N HIS A 80 -9.47 13.50 6.38
CA HIS A 80 -8.93 14.83 6.09
C HIS A 80 -9.70 15.94 6.82
N GLY A 81 -11.02 15.84 6.89
CA GLY A 81 -11.84 16.73 7.69
C GLY A 81 -11.47 16.71 9.17
N ARG A 82 -11.16 15.53 9.74
CA ARG A 82 -10.65 15.40 11.11
C ARG A 82 -9.25 16.02 11.25
N TYR A 83 -8.33 15.74 10.33
CA TYR A 83 -7.00 16.34 10.29
C TYR A 83 -7.06 17.88 10.35
N ARG A 84 -7.93 18.50 9.53
CA ARG A 84 -8.14 19.96 9.56
C ARG A 84 -8.69 20.45 10.90
N LYS A 85 -9.68 19.76 11.48
CA LYS A 85 -10.29 20.13 12.77
C LYS A 85 -9.29 20.07 13.93
N LEU A 86 -8.26 19.23 13.83
CA LEU A 86 -7.19 19.12 14.82
C LEU A 86 -6.04 20.11 14.57
N GLY A 87 -6.18 21.05 13.65
CA GLY A 87 -5.16 22.06 13.35
C GLY A 87 -4.15 21.65 12.27
N GLY A 88 -4.42 20.57 11.53
CA GLY A 88 -3.57 20.14 10.43
C GLY A 88 -3.43 21.21 9.35
N PHE A 89 -2.19 21.46 8.92
CA PHE A 89 -1.87 22.47 7.91
C PHE A 89 -2.41 22.08 6.52
N VAL A 90 -2.97 23.06 5.81
CA VAL A 90 -3.39 22.93 4.42
C VAL A 90 -2.96 24.15 3.61
N LYS A 91 -2.48 23.95 2.38
CA LYS A 91 -2.04 25.02 1.48
C LYS A 91 -3.23 25.86 0.98
N ASN A 92 -4.42 25.27 0.83
CA ASN A 92 -5.62 25.98 0.39
C ASN A 92 -6.78 25.89 1.40
N PRO A 93 -6.89 26.83 2.35
CA PRO A 93 -7.94 26.81 3.37
C PRO A 93 -9.37 26.80 2.85
N SER A 94 -9.61 27.33 1.64
CA SER A 94 -10.94 27.37 1.01
C SER A 94 -11.39 26.04 0.41
N ARG A 95 -10.46 25.11 0.20
CA ARG A 95 -10.79 23.76 -0.29
C ARG A 95 -11.18 22.90 0.91
N ASP A 96 -12.38 22.36 0.90
CA ASP A 96 -12.85 21.53 2.02
C ASP A 96 -12.61 20.03 1.84
N LYS A 97 -12.47 19.58 0.60
CA LYS A 97 -12.33 18.17 0.23
C LYS A 97 -11.01 17.92 -0.47
N LEU A 98 -10.51 16.70 -0.36
CA LEU A 98 -9.38 16.22 -1.13
C LEU A 98 -9.72 16.22 -2.62
N TYR A 99 -8.82 16.75 -3.43
CA TYR A 99 -8.89 16.69 -4.89
C TYR A 99 -8.33 15.35 -5.37
N THR A 100 -9.16 14.54 -6.04
CA THR A 100 -8.75 13.22 -6.53
C THR A 100 -8.19 13.28 -7.95
N ARG A 101 -7.00 12.70 -8.15
CA ARG A 101 -6.40 12.45 -9.46
C ARG A 101 -6.44 10.95 -9.75
N GLY A 102 -7.48 10.51 -10.47
CA GLY A 102 -7.77 9.09 -10.73
C GLY A 102 -7.00 8.46 -11.90
N ARG A 103 -6.61 9.25 -12.90
CA ARG A 103 -5.93 8.77 -14.12
C ARG A 103 -4.46 9.19 -14.17
N TRP A 104 -3.77 9.10 -13.04
CA TRP A 104 -2.34 9.42 -13.00
C TRP A 104 -1.55 8.38 -13.80
N PRO A 105 -0.54 8.78 -14.60
CA PRO A 105 0.31 7.82 -15.30
C PRO A 105 0.98 6.86 -14.31
N CYS A 106 0.69 5.56 -14.44
CA CYS A 106 1.17 4.53 -13.54
C CYS A 106 1.42 3.22 -14.29
N TYR A 107 2.08 2.26 -13.65
CA TYR A 107 2.18 0.92 -14.22
C TYR A 107 0.78 0.27 -14.29
N LYS A 108 0.45 -0.31 -15.44
CA LYS A 108 -0.80 -0.97 -15.78
C LYS A 108 -0.59 -2.47 -16.00
N GLN A 109 -1.42 -3.27 -15.37
CA GLN A 109 -1.41 -4.71 -15.57
C GLN A 109 -2.15 -5.10 -16.85
N PRO A 110 -1.80 -6.24 -17.48
CA PRO A 110 -2.63 -6.81 -18.54
C PRO A 110 -4.06 -7.05 -18.04
N SER A 111 -5.05 -6.82 -18.90
CA SER A 111 -6.45 -7.11 -18.59
C SER A 111 -6.60 -8.57 -18.17
N LEU A 112 -7.45 -8.82 -17.16
CA LEU A 112 -7.75 -10.15 -16.62
C LEU A 112 -6.53 -10.88 -15.99
N SER A 113 -5.49 -10.14 -15.60
CA SER A 113 -4.38 -10.69 -14.81
C SER A 113 -4.56 -10.41 -13.31
N ASN A 114 -3.99 -11.28 -12.47
CA ASN A 114 -3.97 -11.14 -11.01
C ASN A 114 -2.62 -10.59 -10.51
N LEU A 115 -2.03 -9.64 -11.24
CA LEU A 115 -0.69 -9.12 -10.96
C LEU A 115 -0.69 -7.82 -10.15
N CYS A 116 -1.85 -7.29 -9.79
CA CYS A 116 -2.02 -5.98 -9.18
C CYS A 116 -1.13 -5.74 -7.96
N GLY A 117 -0.88 -6.77 -7.14
CA GLY A 117 0.04 -6.71 -6.01
C GLY A 117 1.50 -6.45 -6.42
N TYR A 118 1.98 -7.09 -7.49
CA TYR A 118 3.31 -6.83 -8.04
C TYR A 118 3.42 -5.40 -8.58
N TYR A 119 2.37 -4.95 -9.27
CA TYR A 119 2.28 -3.58 -9.78
C TYR A 119 2.30 -2.54 -8.66
N MET A 120 1.56 -2.79 -7.58
CA MET A 120 1.60 -1.97 -6.36
C MET A 120 3.01 -1.87 -5.77
N CYS A 121 3.69 -3.01 -5.61
CA CYS A 121 5.00 -3.04 -4.99
C CYS A 121 6.05 -2.27 -5.80
N GLU A 122 6.01 -2.37 -7.13
CA GLU A 122 6.86 -1.54 -7.97
C GLU A 122 6.46 -0.06 -7.90
N MET A 123 5.16 0.25 -7.93
CA MET A 123 4.69 1.63 -7.78
C MET A 123 5.15 2.25 -6.46
N LEU A 124 5.15 1.47 -5.37
CA LEU A 124 5.74 1.88 -4.09
C LEU A 124 7.27 2.07 -4.19
N ARG A 125 7.97 1.17 -4.88
CA ARG A 125 9.41 1.25 -5.09
C ARG A 125 9.82 2.50 -5.87
N VAL A 126 9.15 2.81 -6.99
CA VAL A 126 9.47 3.96 -7.86
C VAL A 126 8.94 5.27 -7.31
N SER A 127 7.80 5.26 -6.64
CA SER A 127 7.30 6.45 -5.93
C SER A 127 8.25 6.82 -4.79
N GLY A 128 9.06 5.86 -4.32
CA GLY A 128 9.95 6.03 -3.18
C GLY A 128 9.15 6.11 -1.88
N ARG A 129 9.82 5.86 -0.75
CA ARG A 129 9.21 6.20 0.53
C ARG A 129 9.28 7.74 0.67
N TYR A 130 8.13 8.39 0.84
CA TYR A 130 8.02 9.79 1.29
C TYR A 130 8.47 10.90 0.31
N ARG A 131 7.99 10.91 -0.93
CA ARG A 131 8.04 12.17 -1.71
C ARG A 131 7.08 13.17 -1.06
N THR A 132 7.63 14.23 -0.46
CA THR A 132 6.88 15.27 0.28
C THR A 132 5.95 16.07 -0.63
N GLU A 133 6.31 16.20 -1.90
CA GLU A 133 5.54 16.92 -2.90
C GLU A 133 5.09 15.97 -4.00
N PHE A 134 3.81 16.06 -4.37
CA PHE A 134 3.25 15.18 -5.40
C PHE A 134 3.84 15.46 -6.79
N THR A 135 4.38 16.66 -7.02
CA THR A 135 5.06 17.05 -8.27
C THR A 135 6.31 16.26 -8.52
N ASP A 136 6.90 15.72 -7.45
CA ASP A 136 8.10 14.91 -7.58
C ASP A 136 7.75 13.51 -8.07
N LEU A 137 6.49 13.06 -8.09
CA LEU A 137 6.16 11.71 -8.53
C LEU A 137 6.62 11.46 -9.97
N PRO A 138 7.29 10.32 -10.23
CA PRO A 138 7.78 10.03 -11.57
C PRO A 138 6.57 9.81 -12.47
N SER A 139 6.51 10.56 -13.58
CA SER A 139 5.55 10.27 -14.64
C SER A 139 6.03 9.01 -15.37
N ILE A 140 5.27 7.92 -15.28
CA ILE A 140 5.58 6.68 -15.99
C ILE A 140 5.03 6.80 -17.41
N PRO A 141 5.89 6.77 -18.45
CA PRO A 141 5.45 6.80 -19.84
C PRO A 141 4.50 5.63 -20.15
N TYR A 142 3.51 5.85 -21.01
CA TYR A 142 2.51 4.82 -21.34
C TYR A 142 3.13 3.53 -21.88
N ASN A 143 4.21 3.62 -22.68
CA ASN A 143 4.95 2.47 -23.19
C ASN A 143 5.74 1.71 -22.10
N ALA A 144 6.11 2.38 -21.01
CA ALA A 144 6.74 1.77 -19.84
C ALA A 144 5.71 1.27 -18.81
N SER A 145 4.40 1.44 -19.05
CA SER A 145 3.37 1.09 -18.07
C SER A 145 3.27 -0.41 -17.80
N ARG A 146 3.81 -1.29 -18.65
CA ARG A 146 3.79 -2.73 -18.39
C ARG A 146 5.14 -3.21 -17.89
N PHE A 147 5.11 -4.18 -16.97
CA PHE A 147 6.33 -4.88 -16.61
C PHE A 147 6.79 -5.73 -17.79
N ASP A 148 8.06 -5.61 -18.11
CA ASP A 148 8.73 -6.66 -18.86
C ASP A 148 9.01 -7.86 -17.95
N GLN A 149 9.36 -8.98 -18.57
CA GLN A 149 9.68 -10.22 -17.84
C GLN A 149 10.83 -10.00 -16.84
N LYS A 150 11.79 -9.12 -17.19
CA LYS A 150 12.94 -8.79 -16.34
C LYS A 150 12.51 -8.09 -15.05
N THR A 151 11.58 -7.14 -15.12
CA THR A 151 11.03 -6.41 -13.97
C THR A 151 10.31 -7.36 -13.03
N LEU A 152 9.47 -8.26 -13.57
CA LEU A 152 8.80 -9.30 -12.78
C LEU A 152 9.81 -10.22 -12.07
N ILE A 153 10.82 -10.71 -12.78
CA ILE A 153 11.86 -11.58 -12.21
C ILE A 153 12.63 -10.85 -11.10
N ASN A 154 13.01 -9.60 -11.32
CA ASN A 154 13.71 -8.81 -10.32
C ASN A 154 12.86 -8.61 -9.06
N LEU A 155 11.58 -8.28 -9.23
CA LEU A 155 10.64 -8.10 -8.13
C LEU A 155 10.46 -9.39 -7.32
N CYS A 156 10.27 -10.54 -8.00
CA CYS A 156 10.24 -11.84 -7.34
C CYS A 156 11.55 -12.14 -6.59
N THR A 157 12.69 -11.79 -7.19
CA THR A 157 14.00 -11.99 -6.56
C THR A 157 14.14 -11.15 -5.30
N ASP A 158 13.68 -9.90 -5.33
CA ASP A 158 13.72 -9.00 -4.17
C ASP A 158 12.77 -9.46 -3.06
N PHE A 159 11.59 -9.98 -3.40
CA PHE A 159 10.71 -10.63 -2.43
C PHE A 159 11.35 -11.86 -1.79
N CYS A 160 11.93 -12.75 -2.58
CA CYS A 160 12.63 -13.94 -2.07
C CYS A 160 13.79 -13.53 -1.14
N ARG A 161 14.54 -12.49 -1.49
CA ARG A 161 15.60 -11.95 -0.63
C ARG A 161 15.05 -11.38 0.67
N PHE A 162 14.01 -10.57 0.62
CA PHE A 162 13.35 -9.98 1.79
C PHE A 162 12.78 -11.05 2.72
N ILE A 163 12.00 -12.00 2.19
CA ILE A 163 11.42 -13.10 2.98
C ILE A 163 12.54 -13.90 3.65
N ARG A 164 13.58 -14.26 2.89
CA ARG A 164 14.69 -15.06 3.44
C ARG A 164 15.46 -14.30 4.52
N ARG A 165 15.80 -13.02 4.28
CA ARG A 165 16.68 -12.24 5.16
C ARG A 165 15.95 -11.66 6.37
N ASP A 166 14.75 -11.11 6.17
CA ASP A 166 14.10 -10.29 7.19
C ASP A 166 12.96 -11.05 7.90
N ILE A 167 12.39 -12.10 7.30
CA ILE A 167 11.31 -12.89 7.90
C ILE A 167 11.82 -14.24 8.39
N CYS A 168 12.45 -15.03 7.51
CA CYS A 168 12.80 -16.41 7.84
C CYS A 168 14.06 -16.51 8.70
N ASN A 169 15.06 -15.66 8.48
CA ASN A 169 16.28 -15.65 9.27
C ASN A 169 15.95 -15.24 10.71
N HIS A 170 16.48 -15.97 11.70
CA HIS A 170 16.33 -15.65 13.12
C HIS A 170 16.90 -14.27 13.52
N LEU A 171 17.77 -13.69 12.70
CA LEU A 171 18.31 -12.33 12.86
C LEU A 171 17.51 -11.26 12.10
N GLY A 172 16.49 -11.67 11.35
CA GLY A 172 15.67 -10.76 10.54
C GLY A 172 14.79 -9.87 11.41
N GLU A 173 14.59 -8.62 10.97
CA GLU A 173 13.79 -7.62 11.68
C GLU A 173 12.34 -8.07 11.97
N PHE A 174 11.78 -8.89 11.08
CA PHE A 174 10.39 -9.35 11.14
C PHE A 174 10.28 -10.84 11.51
N HIS A 175 11.33 -11.43 12.08
CA HIS A 175 11.29 -12.84 12.49
C HIS A 175 10.35 -13.05 13.68
N ASP A 176 9.36 -13.94 13.54
CA ASP A 176 8.46 -14.31 14.62
C ASP A 176 9.01 -15.47 15.43
N LEU A 177 9.48 -15.17 16.65
CA LEU A 177 10.05 -16.12 17.61
C LEU A 177 9.05 -17.18 18.10
N HIS A 178 7.75 -16.95 17.95
CA HIS A 178 6.70 -17.86 18.40
C HIS A 178 6.08 -18.68 17.27
N SER A 179 6.54 -18.48 16.03
CA SER A 179 6.05 -19.22 14.87
C SER A 179 6.55 -20.67 14.87
N GLU A 180 5.85 -21.55 14.13
CA GLU A 180 6.34 -22.91 13.84
C GLU A 180 7.72 -22.86 13.18
N LEU A 181 7.98 -21.85 12.35
CA LEU A 181 9.27 -21.63 11.69
C LEU A 181 10.41 -21.44 12.71
N ALA A 182 10.16 -20.74 13.81
CA ALA A 182 11.14 -20.52 14.87
C ALA A 182 11.30 -21.76 15.77
N MET A 183 10.19 -22.41 16.14
CA MET A 183 10.20 -23.45 17.16
C MET A 183 10.49 -24.86 16.64
N ASP A 184 10.04 -25.20 15.43
CA ASP A 184 10.21 -26.55 14.89
C ASP A 184 11.67 -26.78 14.45
N PRO A 185 12.36 -27.81 14.97
CA PRO A 185 13.73 -28.15 14.56
C PRO A 185 13.91 -28.39 13.07
N LYS A 186 12.88 -28.83 12.32
CA LYS A 186 12.97 -29.11 10.88
C LYS A 186 13.35 -27.88 10.06
N PHE A 187 13.02 -26.69 10.55
CA PHE A 187 13.31 -25.43 9.88
C PHE A 187 14.63 -24.78 10.31
N LYS A 188 15.43 -25.42 11.17
CA LYS A 188 16.68 -24.83 11.69
C LYS A 188 17.63 -24.36 10.58
N ASN A 189 17.77 -25.18 9.53
CA ASN A 189 18.61 -24.85 8.38
C ASN A 189 18.13 -23.62 7.60
N LEU A 190 16.82 -23.37 7.57
CA LEU A 190 16.23 -22.24 6.86
C LEU A 190 16.44 -20.94 7.64
N ARG A 191 16.26 -20.94 8.96
CA ARG A 191 16.41 -19.75 9.81
C ARG A 191 17.86 -19.41 10.20
N GLU A 192 18.78 -20.37 10.14
CA GLU A 192 20.21 -20.18 10.44
C GLU A 192 21.10 -20.25 9.18
N TRP A 193 20.54 -20.02 7.98
CA TRP A 193 21.22 -20.22 6.70
C TRP A 193 22.58 -19.51 6.58
N GLU A 194 22.78 -18.35 7.22
CA GLU A 194 24.05 -17.60 7.20
C GLU A 194 25.19 -18.35 7.90
N ARG A 195 24.92 -19.17 8.94
CA ARG A 195 25.95 -19.96 9.63
C ARG A 195 26.60 -21.01 8.73
N LYS A 196 25.91 -21.45 7.66
CA LYS A 196 26.45 -22.42 6.70
C LYS A 196 27.33 -21.79 5.62
N HIS A 197 27.27 -20.48 5.42
CA HIS A 197 27.97 -19.77 4.33
C HIS A 197 28.94 -18.70 4.85
N ALA A 198 29.16 -18.63 6.17
CA ALA A 198 30.16 -17.76 6.80
C ALA A 198 31.53 -18.46 6.98
N MET A 199 31.68 -19.68 6.46
CA MET A 199 32.92 -20.49 6.53
C MET A 199 33.52 -20.81 5.15
N ASP A 200 33.01 -20.17 4.09
CA ASP A 200 33.59 -20.14 2.74
C ASP A 200 34.03 -18.71 2.41
#